data_AF-A0A956GD86-F1
#
_entry.id   AF-A0A956GD86-F1
#
_cell.length_a   1.000
_cell.length_b   1.000
_cell.length_c   1.000
_cell.angle_alpha   90.00
_cell.angle_beta   90.00
_cell.angle_gamma   90.00
#
_symmetry.space_group_name_H-M   'P 1'
#
loop_
_entity.id
_entity.type
_entity.pdbx_description
1 polymer ?
#
loop_
_entity_poly.entity_id
_entity_poly.type
_entity_poly.pdbx_seq_one_letter_code
_entity_poly.pdbx_strand_id
1 'polypeptide(L)'
;MRGRRFVLVVGRTRRSAPPCKKWVIALAKANATVFQVIVADKPWYLPRGLVLREIRKFTPAAYYANVLVEWYRGFAKSWQIPKDNAPHVIVIDERSRVLARLRGKLTDARLKKVQIALTSKPEA
;
A
#
# COMPACT_ATOMS: atom_id res chain seq x y z
N MET A 1 -13.56 -4.69 7.12
CA MET A 1 -13.55 -3.53 6.19
C MET A 1 -14.70 -3.66 5.19
N ARG A 2 -15.97 -3.60 5.63
CA ARG A 2 -17.12 -3.63 4.70
C ARG A 2 -17.66 -2.20 4.56
N GLY A 3 -18.01 -1.79 3.35
CA GLY A 3 -18.70 -0.52 3.09
C GLY A 3 -17.83 0.71 2.79
N ARG A 4 -16.50 0.58 2.68
CA ARG A 4 -15.61 1.67 2.23
C ARG A 4 -14.54 1.18 1.29
N ARG A 5 -14.20 2.00 0.29
CA ARG A 5 -13.06 1.78 -0.59
C ARG A 5 -11.77 1.99 0.18
N PHE A 6 -10.76 1.22 -0.18
CA PHE A 6 -9.44 1.35 0.43
C PHE A 6 -8.33 1.15 -0.59
N VAL A 7 -7.17 1.71 -0.27
CA VAL A 7 -5.97 1.64 -1.11
C VAL A 7 -4.89 0.92 -0.34
N LEU A 8 -4.28 -0.09 -0.95
CA LEU A 8 -3.07 -0.72 -0.46
C LEU A 8 -1.87 -0.12 -1.18
N VAL A 9 -0.95 0.50 -0.43
CA VAL A 9 0.36 0.94 -0.94
C VAL A 9 1.38 -0.08 -0.45
N VAL A 10 1.79 -0.98 -1.35
CA VAL A 10 2.62 -2.15 -1.05
C VAL A 10 4.09 -1.87 -1.40
N GLY A 11 4.98 -2.09 -0.44
CA GLY A 11 6.43 -2.09 -0.64
C GLY A 11 7.04 -3.43 -0.20
N ARG A 12 7.96 -3.98 -1.00
CA ARG A 12 8.67 -5.24 -0.71
C ARG A 12 10.13 -5.08 -0.31
N THR A 13 10.68 -3.86 -0.43
CA THR A 13 12.09 -3.58 -0.11
C THR A 13 12.24 -2.26 0.65
N ARG A 14 13.36 -2.09 1.36
CA ARG A 14 13.69 -0.82 2.03
C ARG A 14 13.79 0.35 1.03
N ARG A 15 14.26 0.10 -0.20
CA ARG A 15 14.33 1.09 -1.27
C ARG A 15 12.94 1.55 -1.76
N SER A 16 11.94 0.67 -1.68
CA SER A 16 10.55 1.02 -1.98
C SER A 16 9.85 1.85 -0.88
N ALA A 17 10.41 1.90 0.34
CA ALA A 17 9.73 2.53 1.48
C ALA A 17 9.57 4.07 1.35
N PRO A 18 10.60 4.86 0.98
CA PRO A 18 10.42 6.29 0.73
C PRO A 18 9.38 6.64 -0.35
N PRO A 19 9.34 5.99 -1.54
CA PRO A 19 8.29 6.27 -2.51
C PRO A 19 6.90 5.76 -2.08
N CYS A 20 6.80 4.71 -1.26
CA CYS A 20 5.52 4.32 -0.62
C CYS A 20 5.02 5.42 0.33
N LYS A 21 5.90 6.04 1.12
CA LYS A 21 5.56 7.19 1.98
C LYS A 21 4.90 8.31 1.20
N LYS A 22 5.49 8.67 0.04
CA LYS A 22 4.96 9.72 -0.84
C LYS A 22 3.54 9.39 -1.32
N TRP A 23 3.31 8.13 -1.70
CA TRP A 23 1.97 7.65 -2.09
C TRP A 23 0.96 7.77 -0.94
N VAL A 24 1.31 7.34 0.27
CA VAL A 24 0.43 7.43 1.44
C VAL A 24 0.07 8.90 1.74
N ILE A 25 1.05 9.80 1.71
CA ILE A 25 0.82 11.24 1.93
C ILE A 25 -0.06 11.83 0.82
N ALA A 26 0.15 11.47 -0.44
CA ALA A 26 -0.65 12.00 -1.54
C ALA A 26 -2.11 11.52 -1.48
N LEU A 27 -2.33 10.28 -1.02
CA LEU A 27 -3.66 9.68 -0.90
C LEU A 27 -4.34 9.96 0.45
N ALA A 28 -3.63 10.56 1.41
CA ALA A 28 -4.14 10.98 2.72
C ALA A 28 -5.44 11.80 2.64
N LYS A 29 -5.57 12.63 1.60
CA LYS A 29 -6.70 13.52 1.37
C LYS A 29 -7.82 12.87 0.55
N ALA A 30 -7.63 11.63 0.09
CA ALA A 30 -8.64 10.92 -0.67
C ALA A 30 -9.74 10.41 0.26
N ASN A 31 -10.97 10.33 -0.23
CA ASN A 31 -12.10 9.74 0.49
C ASN A 31 -12.02 8.19 0.51
N ALA A 32 -10.89 7.65 0.97
CA ALA A 32 -10.59 6.23 1.01
C ALA A 32 -9.64 5.92 2.17
N THR A 33 -9.78 4.73 2.76
CA THR A 33 -8.80 4.30 3.77
C THR A 33 -7.51 3.87 3.08
N VAL A 34 -6.39 4.50 3.42
CA VAL A 34 -5.08 4.16 2.84
C VAL A 34 -4.30 3.31 3.83
N PHE A 35 -3.91 2.11 3.41
CA PHE A 35 -3.02 1.22 4.15
C PHE A 35 -1.65 1.16 3.50
N GLN A 36 -0.61 1.29 4.29
CA GLN A 36 0.75 0.99 3.86
C GLN A 36 1.06 -0.47 4.19
N VAL A 37 1.19 -1.30 3.16
CA VAL A 37 1.53 -2.72 3.32
C VAL A 37 3.02 -2.90 3.10
N ILE A 38 3.69 -3.53 4.06
CA ILE A 38 5.13 -3.79 3.98
C ILE A 38 5.33 -5.29 4.03
N VAL A 39 5.73 -5.85 2.90
CA VAL A 39 6.03 -7.29 2.81
C VAL A 39 7.49 -7.48 3.20
N ALA A 40 7.71 -7.94 4.42
CA ALA A 40 9.03 -8.22 4.96
C ALA A 40 9.48 -9.61 4.47
N ASP A 41 10.25 -9.64 3.38
CA ASP A 41 10.88 -10.87 2.89
C ASP A 41 12.26 -11.06 3.53
N LYS A 42 12.28 -11.42 4.82
CA LYS A 42 13.53 -11.69 5.54
C LYS A 42 13.55 -13.12 6.08
N PRO A 43 14.72 -13.81 6.03
CA PRO A 43 14.90 -15.09 6.69
C PRO A 43 14.79 -14.94 8.21
N TRP A 44 14.58 -16.06 8.90
CA TRP A 44 14.08 -16.15 10.26
C TRP A 44 14.86 -15.27 11.27
N TYR A 45 14.17 -14.82 12.31
CA TYR A 45 14.72 -14.06 13.45
C TYR A 45 15.02 -12.56 13.25
N LEU A 46 14.00 -11.78 12.86
CA LEU A 46 13.99 -10.34 13.19
C LEU A 46 12.87 -9.98 14.15
N PRO A 47 13.20 -9.45 15.34
CA PRO A 47 12.21 -8.96 16.28
C PRO A 47 11.24 -7.98 15.60
N ARG A 48 9.93 -8.24 15.74
CA ARG A 48 8.86 -7.39 15.20
C ARG A 48 9.06 -5.92 15.56
N GLY A 49 9.53 -5.64 16.77
CA GLY A 49 9.83 -4.28 17.24
C GLY A 49 10.88 -3.54 16.40
N LEU A 50 11.93 -4.22 15.95
CA LEU A 50 12.96 -3.61 15.10
C LEU A 50 12.42 -3.24 13.71
N VAL A 51 11.59 -4.13 13.15
CA VAL A 51 10.94 -3.86 11.85
C VAL A 51 9.94 -2.72 11.98
N LEU A 52 9.09 -2.72 13.02
CA LEU A 52 8.17 -1.61 13.27
C LEU A 52 8.90 -0.27 13.49
N ARG A 53 10.03 -0.27 14.20
CA ARG A 53 10.84 0.95 14.42
C ARG A 53 11.39 1.49 13.10
N GLU A 54 11.90 0.63 12.23
CA GLU A 54 12.35 1.05 10.89
C GLU A 54 11.18 1.55 10.04
N ILE A 55 10.04 0.88 10.07
CA ILE A 55 8.85 1.27 9.32
C ILE A 55 8.37 2.66 9.73
N ARG A 56 8.35 2.97 11.03
CA ARG A 56 7.96 4.29 11.55
C ARG A 56 8.76 5.45 10.95
N LYS A 57 10.01 5.22 10.51
CA LYS A 57 10.81 6.25 9.79
C LYS A 57 10.22 6.59 8.42
N PHE A 58 9.51 5.66 7.81
CA PHE A 58 8.98 5.75 6.45
C PHE A 58 7.46 5.88 6.39
N THR A 59 6.77 5.95 7.52
CA THR A 59 5.33 6.21 7.58
C THR A 59 5.11 7.54 8.30
N PRO A 60 4.15 8.38 7.87
CA PRO A 60 3.78 9.57 8.65
C PRO A 60 3.05 9.16 9.94
N ALA A 61 3.28 9.88 11.05
CA ALA A 61 2.78 9.47 12.37
C ALA A 61 1.26 9.24 12.43
N ALA A 62 0.48 10.09 11.76
CA ALA A 62 -0.98 9.97 11.66
C ALA A 62 -1.45 8.65 11.01
N TYR A 63 -0.58 7.95 10.27
CA TYR A 63 -0.92 6.73 9.52
C TYR A 63 -0.30 5.47 10.14
N TYR A 64 0.29 5.55 11.33
CA TYR A 64 0.89 4.37 11.97
C TYR A 64 -0.10 3.24 12.22
N ALA A 65 -1.36 3.55 12.54
CA ALA A 65 -2.42 2.56 12.71
C ALA A 65 -2.78 1.83 11.40
N ASN A 66 -2.48 2.44 10.24
CA ASN A 66 -2.79 1.90 8.92
C ASN A 66 -1.59 1.18 8.26
N VAL A 67 -0.56 0.87 9.05
CA VAL A 67 0.57 0.06 8.60
C VAL A 67 0.27 -1.40 8.82
N LEU A 68 0.32 -2.16 7.73
CA LEU A 68 0.20 -3.62 7.75
C LEU A 68 1.56 -4.21 7.43
N VAL A 69 2.11 -5.01 8.35
CA VAL A 69 3.38 -5.71 8.13
C VAL A 69 3.07 -7.15 7.79
N GLU A 70 3.38 -7.54 6.56
CA GLU A 70 3.22 -8.91 6.11
C GLU A 70 4.54 -9.66 6.15
N TRP A 71 4.59 -10.65 7.03
CA TRP A 71 5.77 -11.45 7.31
C TRP A 71 5.85 -12.69 6.43
N TYR A 72 4.73 -13.08 5.83
CA TYR A 72 4.64 -14.27 4.99
C TYR A 72 4.60 -13.91 3.50
N ARG A 73 5.36 -14.66 2.69
CA ARG A 73 5.38 -14.50 1.23
C ARG A 73 4.03 -14.77 0.57
N GLY A 74 3.09 -15.42 1.26
CA GLY A 74 1.75 -15.74 0.76
C GLY A 74 0.99 -14.52 0.26
N PHE A 75 1.04 -13.38 0.99
CA PHE A 75 0.41 -12.16 0.52
C PHE A 75 0.96 -11.72 -0.85
N ALA A 76 2.29 -11.58 -0.95
CA ALA A 76 2.90 -11.15 -2.21
C ALA A 76 2.66 -12.14 -3.37
N LYS A 77 2.58 -13.45 -3.08
CA LYS A 77 2.27 -14.47 -4.09
C LYS A 77 0.81 -14.38 -4.55
N SER A 78 -0.15 -14.37 -3.62
CA SER A 78 -1.59 -14.29 -3.93
C SER A 78 -1.97 -12.99 -4.63
N TRP A 79 -1.31 -11.89 -4.27
CA TRP A 79 -1.53 -10.58 -4.89
C TRP A 79 -0.62 -10.32 -6.09
N GLN A 80 0.23 -11.28 -6.49
CA GLN A 80 1.15 -11.19 -7.63
C GLN A 80 2.06 -9.94 -7.58
N ILE A 81 2.57 -9.59 -6.41
CA ILE A 81 3.43 -8.42 -6.20
C ILE A 81 4.90 -8.86 -6.37
N PRO A 82 5.59 -8.50 -7.47
CA PRO A 82 6.98 -8.90 -7.68
C PRO A 82 7.93 -8.25 -6.65
N LYS A 83 9.04 -8.94 -6.34
CA LYS A 83 10.06 -8.39 -5.44
C LYS A 83 10.89 -7.36 -6.21
N ASP A 84 10.49 -6.11 -6.11
CA ASP A 84 11.20 -5.00 -6.75
C ASP A 84 11.28 -3.77 -5.84
N ASN A 85 11.91 -2.71 -6.35
CA ASN A 85 12.09 -1.45 -5.63
C ASN A 85 10.96 -0.45 -5.90
N ALA A 86 9.87 -0.87 -6.56
CA ALA A 86 8.76 -0.02 -6.92
C ALA A 86 7.62 -0.17 -5.88
N PRO A 87 6.92 0.91 -5.54
CA PRO A 87 5.62 0.80 -4.89
C PRO A 87 4.62 0.12 -5.81
N HIS A 88 3.74 -0.69 -5.24
CA HIS A 88 2.55 -1.22 -5.91
C HIS A 88 1.32 -0.64 -5.23
N VAL A 89 0.47 0.05 -5.98
CA VAL A 89 -0.73 0.70 -5.47
C VAL A 89 -1.93 -0.06 -5.99
N ILE A 90 -2.79 -0.52 -5.07
CA ILE A 90 -3.95 -1.35 -5.38
C ILE A 90 -5.18 -0.66 -4.81
N VAL A 91 -6.15 -0.38 -5.67
CA VAL A 91 -7.43 0.23 -5.27
C VAL A 91 -8.48 -0.87 -5.17
N ILE A 92 -9.16 -0.93 -4.04
CA ILE A 92 -10.13 -1.99 -3.73
C ILE A 92 -11.46 -1.34 -3.38
N ASP A 93 -12.54 -1.86 -3.97
CA ASP A 93 -13.90 -1.39 -3.73
C ASP A 93 -14.50 -1.95 -2.42
N GLU A 94 -15.68 -1.46 -2.08
CA GLU A 94 -16.46 -1.89 -0.92
C GLU A 94 -16.89 -3.37 -0.95
N ARG A 95 -16.85 -4.01 -2.12
CA ARG A 95 -17.12 -5.45 -2.36
C ARG A 95 -15.84 -6.28 -2.44
N SER A 96 -14.69 -5.71 -2.06
CA SER A 96 -13.36 -6.35 -2.11
C SER A 96 -12.87 -6.68 -3.53
N ARG A 97 -13.39 -6.01 -4.57
CA ARG A 97 -12.91 -6.14 -5.95
C ARG A 97 -11.78 -5.15 -6.21
N VAL A 98 -10.79 -5.56 -6.99
CA VAL A 98 -9.68 -4.69 -7.39
C VAL A 98 -10.15 -3.81 -8.56
N LEU A 99 -10.19 -2.50 -8.34
CA LEU A 99 -10.55 -1.51 -9.37
C LEU A 99 -9.35 -1.06 -10.19
N ALA A 100 -8.16 -0.98 -9.56
CA ALA A 100 -6.94 -0.56 -10.24
C ALA A 100 -5.70 -1.16 -9.58
N ARG A 101 -4.68 -1.41 -10.41
CA ARG A 101 -3.32 -1.75 -9.99
C ARG A 101 -2.33 -0.84 -10.70
N LEU A 102 -1.44 -0.20 -9.95
CA LEU A 102 -0.35 0.59 -10.50
C LEU A 102 0.98 0.18 -9.88
N ARG A 103 2.04 0.29 -10.68
CA ARG A 103 3.42 0.05 -10.26
C ARG A 103 4.25 1.30 -10.50
N GLY A 104 5.08 1.66 -9.51
CA GLY A 104 6.09 2.70 -9.66
C GLY A 104 5.90 3.91 -8.76
N LYS A 105 6.80 4.88 -8.93
CA LYS A 105 6.84 6.14 -8.17
C LYS A 105 5.57 6.97 -8.43
N LEU A 106 5.21 7.79 -7.45
CA LEU A 106 4.15 8.78 -7.55
C LEU A 106 4.45 9.76 -8.69
N THR A 107 3.47 9.97 -9.56
CA THR A 107 3.40 11.03 -10.57
C THR A 107 1.96 11.52 -10.64
N ASP A 108 1.73 12.75 -11.12
CA ASP A 108 0.38 13.33 -11.18
C ASP A 108 -0.56 12.50 -12.04
N ALA A 109 -0.07 12.00 -13.18
CA ALA A 109 -0.84 11.11 -14.05
C ALA A 109 -1.27 9.81 -13.34
N ARG A 110 -0.41 9.22 -12.51
CA ARG A 110 -0.74 8.02 -11.74
C ARG A 110 -1.68 8.33 -10.57
N LEU A 111 -1.48 9.45 -9.89
CA LEU A 111 -2.36 9.90 -8.82
C LEU A 111 -3.79 10.12 -9.34
N LYS A 112 -3.93 10.78 -10.49
CA LYS A 112 -5.21 10.99 -11.16
C LYS A 112 -5.91 9.66 -11.51
N LYS A 113 -5.17 8.66 -11.99
CA LYS A 113 -5.73 7.31 -12.23
C LYS A 113 -6.29 6.66 -10.95
N VAL A 114 -5.57 6.78 -9.83
CA VAL A 114 -6.05 6.27 -8.53
C VAL A 114 -7.30 7.02 -8.09
N GLN A 115 -7.31 8.35 -8.21
CA GLN A 115 -8.45 9.17 -7.83
C GLN A 115 -9.70 8.84 -8.65
N ILE A 116 -9.56 8.66 -9.97
CA ILE A 116 -10.66 8.21 -10.83
C ILE A 116 -11.17 6.85 -10.36
N ALA A 117 -10.30 5.87 -10.11
CA ALA A 117 -10.73 4.57 -9.61
C ALA A 117 -11.46 4.67 -8.26
N LEU A 118 -11.09 5.62 -7.41
CA LEU A 118 -11.75 5.86 -6.13
C LEU A 118 -13.11 6.55 -6.23
N THR A 119 -13.39 7.28 -7.32
CA THR A 119 -14.68 7.98 -7.52
C THR A 119 -15.61 7.29 -8.52
N SER A 120 -15.09 6.41 -9.38
CA SER A 120 -15.86 5.67 -10.39
C SER A 120 -16.95 4.84 -9.71
N LYS A 121 -18.23 4.99 -10.11
CA LYS A 121 -19.28 4.08 -9.63
C LYS A 121 -18.99 2.66 -10.16
N PRO A 122 -19.23 1.60 -9.37
CA PRO A 122 -19.14 0.26 -9.92
C PRO A 122 -20.21 0.13 -11.01
N GLU A 123 -19.81 -0.30 -12.20
CA GLU A 123 -20.77 -0.75 -13.22
C GLU A 123 -21.63 -1.86 -12.59
N ALA A 124 -22.94 -1.72 -12.74
CA ALA A 124 -23.97 -2.53 -12.10
C ALA A 124 -23.98 -3.95 -12.65
#